data_AF-A0A455TZQ5-F1
#
_entry.id   AF-A0A455TZQ5-F1
#
_cell.length_a   1.000
_cell.length_b   1.000
_cell.length_c   1.000
_cell.angle_alpha   90.00
_cell.angle_beta   90.00
_cell.angle_gamma   90.00
#
_symmetry.space_group_name_H-M   'P 1'
#
loop_
_entity.id
_entity.type
_entity.pdbx_description
1 polymer ?
#
loop_
_entity_poly.entity_id
_entity_poly.type
_entity_poly.pdbx_seq_one_letter_code
_entity_poly.pdbx_strand_id
1 'polypeptide(L)' 'SLHFILPLVILFMVILHLFALHLTGSSNPLGSNYNNYKISFHPYFSIKDLLGFYIILFIFMFINFQYP' A
#
# COMPACT_ATOMS: atom_id res chain seq x y z
N SER A 1 -23.91 5.37 13.90
CA SER A 1 -22.73 5.45 14.79
C SER A 1 -21.63 4.49 14.36
N LEU A 2 -21.92 3.20 14.13
CA LEU A 2 -20.91 2.20 13.74
C LEU A 2 -20.16 2.53 12.44
N HIS A 3 -20.85 2.99 11.40
CA HIS A 3 -20.20 3.42 10.14
C HIS A 3 -19.13 4.50 10.35
N PHE A 4 -19.27 5.35 11.37
CA PHE A 4 -18.28 6.37 11.71
C PHE A 4 -17.11 5.80 12.53
N ILE A 5 -17.38 4.90 13.48
CA ILE A 5 -16.34 4.33 14.34
C ILE A 5 -15.46 3.30 13.59
N LEU A 6 -16.05 2.55 12.66
CA LEU A 6 -15.40 1.41 12.03
C LEU A 6 -14.16 1.80 11.18
N PRO A 7 -14.16 2.89 10.39
CA PRO A 7 -12.97 3.35 9.69
C PRO A 7 -11.79 3.67 10.62
N LEU A 8 -12.04 4.21 11.82
CA LEU A 8 -10.99 4.49 12.82
C LEU A 8 -10.42 3.19 13.41
N VAL A 9 -11.27 2.19 13.65
CA VAL A 9 -10.83 0.85 14.09
C VAL A 9 -9.97 0.20 12.99
N ILE A 10 -10.38 0.31 11.72
CA ILE A 10 -9.61 -0.22 10.59
C ILE A 10 -8.25 0.49 10.50
N LEU A 11 -8.20 1.82 10.64
CA LEU A 11 -6.93 2.57 10.65
C LEU A 11 -5.96 2.04 11.72
N PHE A 12 -6.46 1.78 12.94
CA PHE A 12 -5.63 1.20 14.00
C PHE A 12 -5.11 -0.20 13.63
N MET A 13 -5.96 -1.04 13.05
CA MET A 13 -5.57 -2.38 12.58
C MET A 13 -4.53 -2.32 11.45
N VAL A 14 -4.61 -1.32 10.56
CA VAL A 14 -3.60 -1.09 9.50
C VAL A 14 -2.23 -0.76 10.12
N ILE A 15 -2.18 0.07 11.16
CA ILE A 15 -0.92 0.38 11.85
C ILE A 15 -0.32 -0.89 12.48
N LEU A 16 -1.13 -1.70 13.19
CA LEU A 16 -0.68 -2.96 13.77
C LEU A 16 -0.17 -3.94 12.70
N HIS A 17 -0.87 -4.03 11.58
CA HIS A 17 -0.45 -4.85 10.44
C HIS A 17 0.91 -4.40 9.87
N LEU A 18 1.08 -3.10 9.64
CA LEU A 18 2.34 -2.53 9.13
C LEU A 18 3.48 -2.71 10.12
N PHE A 19 3.22 -2.62 11.42
CA PHE A 19 4.22 -2.90 12.46
C PHE A 19 4.69 -4.36 12.40
N ALA A 20 3.77 -5.32 12.33
CA ALA A 20 4.11 -6.73 12.19
C ALA A 20 4.94 -7.00 10.92
N LEU A 21 4.58 -6.37 9.80
CA LEU A 21 5.31 -6.47 8.55
C LEU A 21 6.73 -5.87 8.64
N HIS A 22 6.93 -4.79 9.40
CA HIS A 22 8.26 -4.22 9.61
C HIS A 22 9.18 -5.13 10.43
N LEU A 23 8.65 -5.98 11.30
CA LEU A 23 9.45 -6.94 12.07
C LEU A 23 10.00 -8.06 11.17
N THR A 24 9.18 -8.56 10.25
CA THR A 24 9.56 -9.68 9.36
C THR A 24 10.20 -9.24 8.04
N GLY A 25 9.92 -8.01 7.61
CA GLY A 25 10.16 -7.55 6.24
C GLY A 25 9.17 -8.14 5.22
N SER A 26 9.22 -7.62 3.99
CA SER A 26 8.43 -8.13 2.86
C SER A 26 9.03 -9.41 2.28
N SER A 27 8.19 -10.32 1.80
CA SER A 27 8.61 -11.44 0.97
C SER A 27 8.96 -10.99 -0.46
N ASN A 28 9.63 -11.86 -1.21
CA ASN A 28 9.93 -11.65 -2.63
C ASN A 28 9.23 -12.72 -3.50
N PRO A 29 9.08 -12.51 -4.82
CA PRO A 29 8.40 -13.45 -5.70
C PRO A 29 9.04 -14.85 -5.75
N LEU A 30 10.33 -14.95 -5.48
CA LEU A 30 11.09 -16.21 -5.52
C LEU A 30 11.02 -16.98 -4.19
N GLY A 31 10.46 -16.40 -3.12
CA GLY A 31 10.42 -16.98 -1.78
C GLY A 31 11.80 -17.25 -1.16
N SER A 32 12.87 -16.71 -1.73
CA SER A 32 14.26 -16.96 -1.32
C SER A 32 14.78 -15.86 -0.41
N ASN A 33 15.88 -16.13 0.31
CA ASN A 33 16.50 -15.17 1.22
C ASN A 33 16.91 -13.89 0.49
N TYR A 34 16.24 -12.78 0.79
CA TYR A 34 16.40 -11.48 0.15
C TYR A 34 17.44 -10.57 0.81
N ASN A 35 18.03 -10.98 1.95
CA ASN A 35 18.99 -10.17 2.72
C ASN A 35 20.17 -9.67 1.89
N ASN A 36 20.61 -10.43 0.89
CA ASN A 36 21.76 -10.08 0.04
C ASN A 36 21.43 -9.02 -1.02
N TYR A 37 20.15 -8.79 -1.31
CA TYR A 37 19.70 -7.91 -2.41
C TYR A 37 18.71 -6.83 -1.93
N LYS A 38 18.80 -6.45 -0.64
CA LYS A 38 17.97 -5.36 -0.10
C LYS A 38 18.37 -4.03 -0.75
N ILE A 39 17.38 -3.33 -1.28
CA ILE A 39 17.46 -1.94 -1.74
C ILE A 39 16.66 -1.04 -0.82
N SER A 40 17.00 0.26 -0.77
CA SER A 40 16.26 1.24 0.02
C SER A 40 14.85 1.46 -0.53
N PHE A 41 13.89 1.78 0.34
CA PHE A 41 12.51 2.04 -0.06
C PHE A 41 12.41 3.27 -0.98
N HIS A 42 12.98 4.39 -0.53
CA HIS A 42 13.16 5.57 -1.37
C HIS A 42 14.52 5.50 -2.09
N PRO A 43 14.61 5.81 -3.39
CA PRO A 43 13.54 6.33 -4.27
C PRO A 43 12.71 5.24 -4.98
N TYR A 44 13.18 3.98 -4.96
CA TYR A 44 12.70 2.93 -5.86
C TYR A 44 11.22 2.59 -5.69
N PHE A 45 10.81 2.17 -4.50
CA PHE A 45 9.43 1.80 -4.24
C PHE A 45 8.54 3.04 -4.16
N SER A 46 9.03 4.19 -3.70
CA SER A 46 8.27 5.44 -3.69
C SER A 46 7.82 5.87 -5.10
N ILE A 47 8.71 5.79 -6.10
CA ILE A 47 8.35 6.11 -7.50
C ILE A 47 7.38 5.06 -8.06
N LYS A 48 7.61 3.78 -7.77
CA LYS A 48 6.74 2.68 -8.21
C LYS A 48 5.32 2.83 -7.64
N ASP A 49 5.19 3.17 -6.37
CA ASP A 49 3.90 3.36 -5.70
C ASP A 49 3.17 4.59 -6.24
N LEU A 50 3.88 5.68 -6.51
CA LEU A 50 3.32 6.89 -7.13
C LEU A 50 2.74 6.61 -8.52
N LEU A 51 3.43 5.82 -9.34
CA LEU A 51 2.91 5.35 -10.63
C LEU A 51 1.61 4.56 -10.45
N GLY A 52 1.59 3.60 -9.51
CA GLY A 52 0.40 2.82 -9.19
C GLY A 52 -0.77 3.70 -8.72
N PHE A 53 -0.48 4.69 -7.88
CA PHE A 53 -1.47 5.66 -7.41
C PHE A 53 -2.08 6.46 -8.56
N TYR A 54 -1.29 6.92 -9.53
CA TYR A 54 -1.82 7.60 -10.72
C TYR A 54 -2.73 6.71 -11.56
N ILE A 55 -2.38 5.42 -11.72
CA ILE A 55 -3.22 4.47 -12.47
C ILE A 55 -4.59 4.30 -11.77
N ILE A 56 -4.59 4.12 -10.45
CA ILE A 56 -5.83 3.96 -9.68
C ILE A 56 -6.67 5.23 -9.73
N LEU A 57 -6.04 6.41 -9.56
CA LEU A 57 -6.73 7.69 -9.68
C LEU A 57 -7.32 7.90 -11.07
N PHE A 58 -6.59 7.55 -12.14
CA PHE A 58 -7.09 7.69 -13.49
C PHE A 58 -8.35 6.84 -13.72
N ILE A 59 -8.34 5.58 -13.27
CA ILE A 59 -9.51 4.69 -13.34
C ILE A 59 -10.67 5.26 -12.52
N PHE A 60 -10.41 5.73 -11.30
CA PHE A 60 -11.45 6.32 -10.45
C PHE A 60 -12.07 7.56 -11.09
N MET A 61 -11.25 8.46 -11.66
CA MET A 61 -11.74 9.66 -12.34
C MET A 61 -12.51 9.32 -13.61
N PHE A 62 -12.06 8.32 -14.36
CA PHE A 62 -12.79 7.83 -15.53
C PHE A 62 -14.21 7.35 -15.16
N ILE A 63 -14.35 6.60 -14.06
CA ILE A 63 -15.65 6.13 -13.57
C ILE A 63 -16.54 7.31 -13.17
N ASN A 64 -16.01 8.28 -12.42
CA ASN A 64 -16.81 9.40 -11.93
C ASN A 64 -17.22 10.39 -13.02
N PHE A 65 -16.39 10.59 -14.05
CA PHE A 65 -16.66 11.54 -15.14
C PHE A 65 -17.32 10.91 -16.36
N GLN A 66 -17.66 9.62 -16.33
CA GLN A 66 -18.34 8.94 -17.44
C GLN A 66 -19.69 9.59 -17.76
N TYR A 67 -20.37 10.11 -16.74
CA TYR A 67 -21.61 10.87 -16.81
C TYR A 67 -21.48 12.08 -15.86
N PRO A 68 -22.17 13.21 -16.11
CA PRO A 68 -22.05 14.41 -15.26
C PRO A 68 -22.37 14.15 -13.79
#